data_AF-A0A950GWU0-F1
#
_entry.id   AF-A0A950GWU0-F1
#
_cell.length_a   1.000
_cell.length_b   1.000
_cell.length_c   1.000
_cell.angle_alpha   90.00
_cell.angle_beta   90.00
_cell.angle_gamma   90.00
#
_symmetry.space_group_name_H-M   'P 1'
#
loop_
_entity.id
_entity.type
_entity.pdbx_description
1 polymer ?
#
loop_
_entity_poly.entity_id
_entity_poly.type
_entity_poly.pdbx_seq_one_letter_code
_entity_poly.pdbx_strand_id
1 'polypeptide(L)'
;MRREERDLNLELSKLYGFPLDLGRMRKGLDVASAALRSGDLARAQISALLLRLPDPPAPLERQYGALEKRRLAHDLVACGLLKDDDWDQKHPRTGAPPNAGWFAPKTGEPDVDKPKADPGPAEAILSPGGAELAFLPPASLVGVGRLLATDLPTTALVGLATLVARVSVATILFGTIFVPSANPIVDEGPVPGRLDMRYRWAHDESSVTFKVLIEGQWRTLTTGSLGAGGIFYDRDGQAVARLVNGPDQRQTSVAELDVLDRLVADLRQGEGEPAAAPVADDNKPKLCPDPTPEAKTTQSQNSIAYQEYVSKLPYGLAIRVGLVMFDGCDPGTGDLLEAKADIDFMFDDNNELYDWISADSNPRLQMKRQSDAATVAGRLVVWHAQAEKGYRGLSKIVKRLSLGNLSVVFDPN
;
A
#
# COMPACT_ATOMS: atom_id res chain seq x y z
N MET A 1 -1.88 4.84 37.02
CA MET A 1 -0.58 4.26 37.40
C MET A 1 0.22 4.02 36.13
N ARG A 2 1.48 4.50 36.03
CA ARG A 2 2.33 4.31 34.84
C ARG A 2 2.93 2.91 34.91
N ARG A 3 2.70 2.06 33.91
CA ARG A 3 3.36 0.74 33.83
C ARG A 3 4.86 0.91 33.62
N GLU A 4 5.65 0.07 34.27
CA GLU A 4 7.09 0.04 34.07
C GLU A 4 7.43 -0.38 32.64
N GLU A 5 8.56 0.10 32.13
CA GLU A 5 9.00 -0.19 30.76
C GLU A 5 9.23 -1.69 30.53
N ARG A 6 9.76 -2.37 31.55
CA ARG A 6 10.00 -3.81 31.53
C ARG A 6 8.71 -4.61 31.32
N ASP A 7 7.62 -4.23 31.98
CA ASP A 7 6.34 -4.91 31.86
C ASP A 7 5.73 -4.71 30.48
N LEU A 8 5.82 -3.49 29.94
CA LEU A 8 5.33 -3.18 28.60
C LEU A 8 6.14 -3.91 27.52
N ASN A 9 7.47 -3.97 27.66
CA ASN A 9 8.31 -4.76 26.76
C ASN A 9 7.91 -6.23 26.78
N LEU A 10 7.66 -6.81 27.96
CA LEU A 10 7.27 -8.21 28.10
C LEU A 10 5.90 -8.49 27.44
N GLU A 11 4.91 -7.65 27.69
CA GLU A 11 3.56 -7.81 27.14
C GLU A 11 3.53 -7.65 25.61
N LEU A 12 4.18 -6.61 25.08
CA LEU A 12 4.24 -6.42 23.63
C LEU A 12 5.09 -7.50 22.96
N SER A 13 6.19 -7.94 23.59
CA SER A 13 6.98 -9.05 23.05
C SER A 13 6.15 -10.32 22.92
N LYS A 14 5.29 -10.59 23.91
CA LYS A 14 4.33 -11.70 23.87
C LYS A 14 3.26 -11.50 22.78
N LEU A 15 2.77 -10.28 22.61
CA LEU A 15 1.75 -9.94 21.61
C LEU A 15 2.26 -10.11 20.18
N TYR A 16 3.47 -9.62 19.89
CA TYR A 16 4.06 -9.67 18.55
C TYR A 16 4.82 -10.97 18.27
N GLY A 17 5.21 -11.72 19.30
CA GLY A 17 6.02 -12.93 19.15
C GLY A 17 7.50 -12.66 18.83
N PHE A 18 8.00 -11.47 19.20
CA PHE A 18 9.37 -11.01 18.99
C PHE A 18 9.89 -10.32 20.27
N PRO A 19 11.20 -10.36 20.57
CA PRO A 19 11.77 -9.56 21.65
C PRO A 19 11.79 -8.08 21.24
N LEU A 20 10.98 -7.25 21.89
CA LEU A 20 10.86 -5.83 21.56
C LEU A 20 11.57 -4.94 22.59
N ASP A 21 12.15 -3.83 22.10
CA ASP A 21 12.72 -2.76 22.91
C ASP A 21 11.96 -1.43 22.70
N LEU A 22 11.07 -1.10 23.65
CA LEU A 22 10.31 0.14 23.63
C LEU A 22 11.08 1.37 24.11
N GLY A 23 12.34 1.25 24.53
CA GLY A 23 13.10 2.37 25.11
C GLY A 23 13.14 3.58 24.17
N ARG A 24 13.24 3.34 22.85
CA ARG A 24 13.20 4.40 21.82
C ARG A 24 11.82 5.02 21.61
N MET A 25 10.75 4.28 21.90
CA MET A 25 9.35 4.72 21.72
C MET A 25 8.70 5.25 22.98
N ARG A 26 9.36 5.13 24.15
CA ARG A 26 8.79 5.45 25.46
C ARG A 26 8.19 6.85 25.51
N LYS A 27 8.91 7.85 25.01
CA LYS A 27 8.44 9.25 24.99
C LYS A 27 7.16 9.43 24.15
N GLY A 28 7.05 8.77 23.00
CA GLY A 28 5.85 8.85 22.16
C GLY A 28 4.64 8.16 22.80
N LEU A 29 4.87 7.01 23.45
CA LEU A 29 3.83 6.32 24.23
C LEU A 29 3.35 7.16 25.43
N ASP A 30 4.26 7.88 26.08
CA ASP A 30 3.90 8.79 27.18
C ASP A 30 3.02 9.94 26.68
N VAL A 31 3.32 10.51 25.50
CA VAL A 31 2.49 11.57 24.89
C VAL A 31 1.10 11.04 24.55
N ALA A 32 1.01 9.86 23.93
CA ALA A 32 -0.28 9.23 23.63
C ALA A 32 -1.09 8.95 24.91
N SER A 33 -0.45 8.42 25.96
CA SER A 33 -1.11 8.17 27.25
C SER A 33 -1.58 9.46 27.92
N ALA A 34 -0.77 10.52 27.89
CA ALA A 34 -1.14 11.81 28.46
C ALA A 34 -2.35 12.42 27.73
N ALA A 35 -2.36 12.36 26.39
CA ALA A 35 -3.46 12.83 25.57
C ALA A 35 -4.77 12.05 25.85
N LEU A 36 -4.69 10.72 25.98
CA LEU A 36 -5.86 9.90 26.36
C LEU A 36 -6.40 10.27 27.74
N ARG A 37 -5.53 10.50 28.73
CA ARG A 37 -5.96 10.90 30.08
C ARG A 37 -6.60 12.28 30.13
N SER A 38 -6.20 13.19 29.24
CA SER A 38 -6.82 14.52 29.13
C SER A 38 -8.08 14.54 28.25
N GLY A 39 -8.51 13.40 27.70
CA GLY A 39 -9.64 13.32 26.78
C GLY A 39 -9.35 13.90 25.38
N ASP A 40 -8.09 14.19 25.07
CA ASP A 40 -7.66 14.72 23.77
C ASP A 40 -7.43 13.56 22.79
N LEU A 41 -8.55 13.06 22.23
CA LEU A 41 -8.53 11.92 21.32
C LEU A 41 -7.75 12.18 20.04
N ALA A 42 -7.83 13.41 19.49
CA ALA A 42 -7.13 13.78 18.27
C ALA A 42 -5.60 13.70 18.47
N ARG A 43 -5.09 14.27 19.57
CA ARG A 43 -3.66 14.20 19.89
C ARG A 43 -3.21 12.77 20.18
N ALA A 44 -4.04 11.97 20.84
CA ALA A 44 -3.75 10.56 21.08
C ALA A 44 -3.61 9.78 19.75
N GLN A 45 -4.52 9.98 18.80
CA GLN A 45 -4.50 9.35 17.49
C GLN A 45 -3.27 9.76 16.66
N ILE A 46 -2.97 11.07 16.61
CA ILE A 46 -1.77 11.58 15.91
C ILE A 46 -0.50 10.99 16.52
N SER A 47 -0.40 10.96 17.86
CA SER A 47 0.77 10.40 18.55
C SER A 47 0.93 8.91 18.29
N ALA A 48 -0.17 8.15 18.25
CA ALA A 48 -0.16 6.73 17.90
C ALA A 48 0.27 6.50 16.44
N LEU A 49 -0.23 7.30 15.50
CA LEU A 49 0.15 7.22 14.09
C LEU A 49 1.65 7.47 13.88
N LEU A 50 2.20 8.47 14.59
CA LEU A 50 3.62 8.83 14.51
C LEU A 50 4.56 7.77 15.12
N LEU A 51 4.06 6.90 16.01
CA LEU A 51 4.82 5.76 16.50
C LEU A 51 5.01 4.67 15.44
N ARG A 52 4.16 4.65 14.40
CA ARG A 52 4.21 3.69 13.28
C ARG A 52 4.29 2.23 13.75
N LEU A 53 3.60 1.91 14.85
CA LEU A 53 3.48 0.53 15.33
C LEU A 53 2.71 -0.28 14.29
N PRO A 54 3.23 -1.44 13.82
CA PRO A 54 2.45 -2.33 12.99
C PRO A 54 1.24 -2.86 13.77
N ASP A 55 0.19 -3.29 13.09
CA ASP A 55 -0.95 -3.92 13.76
C ASP A 55 -0.49 -5.15 14.55
N PRO A 56 -0.99 -5.35 15.78
CA PRO A 56 -0.72 -6.56 16.50
C PRO A 56 -1.35 -7.72 15.73
N PRO A 57 -0.69 -8.87 15.72
CA PRO A 57 -1.12 -9.94 14.87
C PRO A 57 -2.34 -10.60 15.58
N ALA A 58 -3.31 -11.13 14.81
CA ALA A 58 -4.59 -11.60 15.36
C ALA A 58 -4.41 -12.61 16.52
N PRO A 59 -5.30 -12.66 17.52
CA PRO A 59 -5.13 -13.51 18.69
C PRO A 59 -4.81 -14.97 18.32
N LEU A 60 -3.73 -15.47 18.94
CA LEU A 60 -3.07 -16.79 19.04
C LEU A 60 -3.68 -18.09 18.45
N GLU A 61 -4.89 -18.12 17.89
CA GLU A 61 -5.50 -19.33 17.32
C GLU A 61 -5.03 -19.65 15.90
N ARG A 62 -4.44 -18.69 15.17
CA ARG A 62 -3.76 -18.97 13.90
C ARG A 62 -2.26 -18.98 14.09
N GLN A 63 -1.65 -20.15 13.85
CA GLN A 63 -0.21 -20.23 13.61
C GLN A 63 0.12 -19.35 12.40
N TYR A 64 0.97 -18.35 12.59
CA TYR A 64 1.43 -17.49 11.50
C TYR A 64 2.13 -18.31 10.43
N GLY A 65 1.80 -18.01 9.18
CA GLY A 65 2.65 -18.46 8.07
C GLY A 65 4.05 -17.86 8.24
N ALA A 66 5.08 -18.60 7.85
CA ALA A 66 6.47 -18.11 7.92
C ALA A 66 6.67 -16.76 7.18
N LEU A 67 5.88 -16.52 6.12
CA LEU A 67 5.87 -15.27 5.37
C LEU A 67 5.32 -14.08 6.18
N GLU A 68 4.19 -14.26 6.87
CA GLU A 68 3.56 -13.22 7.69
C GLU A 68 4.49 -12.83 8.85
N LYS A 69 5.09 -13.84 9.50
CA LYS A 69 6.09 -13.61 10.54
C LYS A 69 7.29 -12.83 10.02
N ARG A 70 7.77 -13.11 8.81
CA ARG A 70 8.88 -12.37 8.19
C ARG A 70 8.51 -10.92 7.87
N ARG A 71 7.30 -10.68 7.37
CA ARG A 71 6.79 -9.32 7.10
C ARG A 71 6.68 -8.52 8.39
N LEU A 72 6.07 -9.10 9.43
CA LEU A 72 5.94 -8.45 10.73
C LEU A 72 7.30 -8.12 11.36
N ALA A 73 8.28 -9.03 11.27
CA ALA A 73 9.63 -8.76 11.73
C ALA A 73 10.25 -7.55 11.01
N HIS A 74 10.10 -7.47 9.69
CA HIS A 74 10.59 -6.35 8.89
C HIS A 74 9.93 -5.02 9.31
N ASP A 75 8.61 -5.01 9.52
CA ASP A 75 7.88 -3.82 9.96
C ASP A 75 8.29 -3.38 11.38
N LEU A 76 8.55 -4.33 12.27
CA LEU A 76 9.07 -4.08 13.62
C LEU A 76 10.51 -3.52 13.61
N VAL A 77 11.37 -3.96 12.68
CA VAL A 77 12.70 -3.37 12.47
C VAL A 77 12.56 -1.94 11.93
N ALA A 78 11.68 -1.72 10.95
CA ALA A 78 11.48 -0.42 10.31
C ALA A 78 10.98 0.66 11.29
N CYS A 79 10.17 0.28 12.28
CA CYS A 79 9.77 1.19 13.36
C CYS A 79 10.79 1.26 14.52
N GLY A 80 11.84 0.43 14.50
CA GLY A 80 12.91 0.42 15.50
C GLY A 80 12.56 -0.28 16.81
N LEU A 81 11.53 -1.14 16.81
CA LEU A 81 11.13 -1.95 17.96
C LEU A 81 11.91 -3.26 18.08
N LEU A 82 12.25 -3.87 16.95
CA LEU A 82 13.05 -5.09 16.93
C LEU A 82 14.52 -4.70 16.82
N LYS A 83 15.28 -4.95 17.88
CA LYS A 83 16.74 -4.86 17.81
C LYS A 83 17.25 -6.06 17.02
N ASP A 84 18.04 -5.80 15.99
CA ASP A 84 18.99 -6.79 15.51
C ASP A 84 20.11 -6.79 16.58
N ASP A 85 20.14 -7.82 17.42
CA ASP A 85 21.08 -7.93 18.54
C ASP A 85 22.55 -7.89 18.06
N ASP A 86 22.77 -8.17 16.78
CA ASP A 86 24.08 -8.06 16.14
C ASP A 86 24.33 -6.69 15.50
N TRP A 87 23.39 -5.73 15.52
CA TRP A 87 23.52 -4.47 14.77
C TRP A 87 24.77 -3.69 15.19
N ASP A 88 24.95 -3.47 16.49
CA ASP A 88 26.11 -2.74 17.00
C ASP A 88 27.41 -3.54 16.84
N GLN A 89 27.33 -4.88 16.76
CA GLN A 89 28.47 -5.75 16.47
C GLN A 89 28.85 -5.75 14.98
N LYS A 90 27.86 -5.71 14.08
CA LYS A 90 28.02 -5.65 12.61
C LYS A 90 28.39 -4.25 12.15
N HIS A 91 28.04 -3.23 12.93
CA HIS A 91 28.24 -1.82 12.65
C HIS A 91 28.84 -1.10 13.87
N PRO A 92 30.10 -1.43 14.26
CA PRO A 92 30.76 -0.73 15.35
C PRO A 92 30.82 0.76 15.03
N ARG A 93 30.69 1.64 16.03
CA ARG A 93 30.70 3.11 15.86
C ARG A 93 31.95 3.70 16.52
N THR A 94 32.59 4.68 15.89
CA THR A 94 33.72 5.42 16.48
C THR A 94 33.29 6.75 17.10
N GLY A 95 33.99 7.16 18.18
CA GLY A 95 33.89 8.49 18.81
C GLY A 95 33.16 8.54 20.17
N ALA A 96 33.52 9.53 20.99
CA ALA A 96 32.74 9.92 22.18
C ALA A 96 31.65 10.94 21.80
N PRO A 97 30.53 11.03 22.54
CA PRO A 97 29.48 12.02 22.28
C PRO A 97 30.05 13.45 22.16
N PRO A 98 29.55 14.31 21.25
CA PRO A 98 28.27 14.20 20.54
C PRO A 98 28.33 13.59 19.12
N ASN A 99 29.51 13.22 18.60
CA ASN A 99 29.66 12.79 17.20
C ASN A 99 29.76 11.26 17.04
N ALA A 100 28.77 10.52 17.55
CA ALA A 100 28.69 9.04 17.49
C ALA A 100 28.12 8.49 16.16
N GLY A 101 28.55 9.07 15.03
CA GLY A 101 27.94 8.84 13.72
C GLY A 101 28.76 8.05 12.70
N TRP A 102 30.04 7.78 12.96
CA TRP A 102 30.91 7.13 11.97
C TRP A 102 30.99 5.64 12.23
N PHE A 103 30.66 4.83 11.23
CA PHE A 103 30.89 3.39 11.28
C PHE A 103 32.40 3.13 11.37
N ALA A 104 32.82 2.43 12.42
CA ALA A 104 34.18 1.96 12.59
C ALA A 104 34.45 0.82 11.59
N PRO A 105 35.67 0.70 11.07
CA PRO A 105 36.10 -0.48 10.33
C PRO A 105 35.91 -1.73 11.19
N LYS A 106 35.51 -2.85 10.59
CA LYS A 106 35.44 -4.12 11.32
C LYS A 106 36.85 -4.54 11.73
N THR A 107 37.03 -4.90 13.00
CA THR A 107 38.30 -5.40 13.53
C THR A 107 38.72 -6.67 12.79
N GLY A 108 39.72 -6.57 11.90
CA GLY A 108 40.26 -7.70 11.14
C GLY A 108 40.17 -7.60 9.62
N GLU A 109 39.56 -6.55 9.05
CA GLU A 109 39.71 -6.26 7.63
C GLU A 109 41.12 -5.67 7.38
N PRO A 110 41.88 -6.17 6.38
CA PRO A 110 43.18 -5.60 6.02
C PRO A 110 42.98 -4.15 5.61
N ASP A 111 43.84 -3.26 6.11
CA ASP A 111 43.83 -1.82 5.83
C ASP A 111 44.08 -1.64 4.32
N VAL A 112 43.00 -1.57 3.53
CA VAL A 112 43.09 -1.32 2.09
C VAL A 112 43.51 0.12 1.93
N ASP A 113 44.68 0.32 1.31
CA ASP A 113 45.39 1.59 1.10
C ASP A 113 44.43 2.79 0.99
N LYS A 114 44.41 3.61 2.05
CA LYS A 114 43.68 4.88 2.05
C LYS A 114 44.15 5.73 0.86
N PRO A 115 43.25 6.20 -0.02
CA PRO A 115 43.59 7.18 -1.03
C PRO A 115 44.17 8.42 -0.33
N LYS A 116 45.37 8.79 -0.76
CA LYS A 116 46.08 9.98 -0.29
C LYS A 116 45.22 11.21 -0.59
N ALA A 117 44.72 11.87 0.44
CA ALA A 117 43.92 13.09 0.29
C ALA A 117 44.77 14.19 -0.34
N ASP A 118 44.26 14.79 -1.41
CA ASP A 118 44.85 16.00 -2.00
C ASP A 118 44.75 17.18 -1.02
N PRO A 119 45.75 18.09 -1.00
CA PRO A 119 45.71 19.27 -0.16
C PRO A 119 44.67 20.26 -0.68
N GLY A 120 43.55 20.37 0.05
CA GLY A 120 42.53 21.39 -0.17
C GLY A 120 42.99 22.80 0.22
N PRO A 121 42.44 23.86 -0.42
CA PRO A 121 42.89 25.23 -0.24
C PRO A 121 42.44 25.84 1.10
N ALA A 122 43.24 26.82 1.53
CA ALA A 122 43.19 27.50 2.81
C ALA A 122 41.84 28.16 3.17
N GLU A 123 41.57 28.14 4.48
CA GLU A 123 40.43 28.73 5.18
C GLU A 123 40.32 30.24 4.96
N ALA A 124 39.14 30.70 4.51
CA ALA A 124 38.71 32.07 4.65
C ALA A 124 37.87 32.22 5.92
N ILE A 125 38.40 33.00 6.85
CA ILE A 125 37.77 33.42 8.11
C ILE A 125 36.59 34.34 7.81
N LEU A 126 35.38 33.99 8.22
CA LEU A 126 34.25 34.92 8.34
C LEU A 126 33.60 34.81 9.72
N SER A 127 33.52 35.98 10.36
CA SER A 127 32.99 36.25 11.70
C SER A 127 31.49 35.96 11.84
N PRO A 128 31.01 35.53 13.02
CA PRO A 128 29.58 35.49 13.31
C PRO A 128 29.09 36.85 13.83
N GLY A 129 28.38 37.59 12.96
CA GLY A 129 27.54 38.72 13.34
C GLY A 129 26.17 38.23 13.79
N GLY A 130 25.72 38.66 14.97
CA GLY A 130 24.48 38.24 15.60
C GLY A 130 23.21 38.74 14.91
N ALA A 131 22.16 37.92 15.03
CA ALA A 131 20.77 38.34 14.92
C ALA A 131 19.94 37.53 15.92
N GLU A 132 19.59 38.16 17.04
CA GLU A 132 18.52 37.75 17.94
C GLU A 132 17.19 37.78 17.18
N LEU A 133 16.51 36.64 17.09
CA LEU A 133 15.08 36.58 16.77
C LEU A 133 14.32 36.34 18.08
N ALA A 134 13.77 37.42 18.61
CA ALA A 134 12.86 37.39 19.74
C ALA A 134 11.52 36.73 19.33
N PHE A 135 11.23 35.57 19.91
CA PHE A 135 9.89 35.00 19.90
C PHE A 135 9.03 35.71 20.95
N LEU A 136 8.01 36.44 20.50
CA LEU A 136 6.96 36.98 21.36
C LEU A 136 5.97 35.86 21.75
N PRO A 137 5.55 35.76 23.02
CA PRO A 137 4.51 34.82 23.43
C PRO A 137 3.11 35.34 23.02
N PRO A 138 2.19 34.49 22.54
CA PRO A 138 0.80 34.91 22.38
C PRO A 138 0.14 35.06 23.76
N ALA A 139 -0.58 36.17 23.88
CA ALA A 139 -1.29 36.63 25.06
C ALA A 139 -2.34 35.63 25.56
N SER A 140 -2.43 35.58 26.89
CA SER A 140 -3.44 34.88 27.67
C SER A 140 -4.87 35.25 27.29
N LEU A 141 -5.67 34.27 26.90
CA LEU A 141 -7.14 34.35 26.96
C LEU A 141 -7.61 33.59 28.20
N VAL A 142 -7.93 34.36 29.24
CA VAL A 142 -8.66 33.95 30.43
C VAL A 142 -10.15 34.05 30.10
N GLY A 143 -10.94 32.97 30.27
CA GLY A 143 -12.40 33.09 30.14
C GLY A 143 -13.22 31.81 30.06
N VAL A 144 -13.42 31.16 31.21
CA VAL A 144 -14.63 30.43 31.68
C VAL A 144 -15.24 29.32 30.80
N GLY A 145 -15.21 28.08 31.32
CA GLY A 145 -16.04 26.97 30.85
C GLY A 145 -15.78 25.63 31.55
N ARG A 146 -15.78 25.59 32.89
CA ARG A 146 -15.85 24.32 33.65
C ARG A 146 -17.27 23.78 33.56
N LEU A 147 -17.49 22.71 32.79
CA LEU A 147 -18.65 21.83 32.93
C LEU A 147 -18.22 20.38 32.66
N LEU A 148 -18.12 19.59 33.73
CA LEU A 148 -18.35 18.13 33.87
C LEU A 148 -17.61 17.20 32.86
N ALA A 149 -16.78 16.23 33.26
CA ALA A 149 -16.99 15.28 34.34
C ALA A 149 -15.66 14.80 34.95
N THR A 150 -15.58 14.88 36.28
CA THR A 150 -14.73 14.02 37.09
C THR A 150 -15.45 12.69 37.31
N ASP A 151 -14.70 11.61 37.21
CA ASP A 151 -15.09 10.20 37.45
C ASP A 151 -15.78 9.48 36.29
N LEU A 152 -14.95 8.97 35.37
CA LEU A 152 -15.33 7.85 34.51
C LEU A 152 -15.38 6.56 35.35
N PRO A 153 -16.52 5.84 35.39
CA PRO A 153 -16.60 4.59 36.13
C PRO A 153 -15.66 3.54 35.50
N THR A 154 -15.15 2.62 36.30
CA THR A 154 -14.25 1.53 35.86
C THR A 154 -14.84 0.71 34.70
N THR A 155 -16.17 0.66 34.59
CA THR A 155 -16.91 0.05 33.48
C THR A 155 -16.80 0.83 32.16
N ALA A 156 -16.64 2.16 32.19
CA ALA A 156 -16.34 2.96 30.99
C ALA A 156 -14.90 2.75 30.51
N LEU A 157 -13.95 2.53 31.43
CA LEU A 157 -12.57 2.15 31.10
C LEU A 157 -12.47 0.70 30.58
N VAL A 158 -13.26 -0.22 31.13
CA VAL A 158 -13.41 -1.59 30.58
C VAL A 158 -14.15 -1.56 29.24
N GLY A 159 -15.13 -0.67 29.06
CA GLY A 159 -15.80 -0.40 27.79
C GLY A 159 -14.83 0.13 26.72
N LEU A 160 -13.88 1.00 27.09
CA LEU A 160 -12.81 1.46 26.21
C LEU A 160 -11.81 0.35 25.88
N ALA A 161 -11.44 -0.50 26.85
CA ALA A 161 -10.59 -1.67 26.61
C ALA A 161 -11.30 -2.72 25.72
N THR A 162 -12.62 -2.84 25.82
CA THR A 162 -13.44 -3.69 24.95
C THR A 162 -13.60 -3.10 23.55
N LEU A 163 -13.61 -1.76 23.43
CA LEU A 163 -13.58 -1.06 22.14
C LEU A 163 -12.21 -1.27 21.46
N VAL A 164 -11.10 -1.20 22.21
CA VAL A 164 -9.75 -1.50 21.70
C VAL A 164 -9.60 -3.00 21.35
N ALA A 165 -10.22 -3.90 22.12
CA ALA A 165 -10.23 -5.33 21.81
C ALA A 165 -11.16 -5.71 20.63
N ARG A 166 -12.20 -4.90 20.33
CA ARG A 166 -13.09 -5.10 19.16
C ARG A 166 -12.61 -4.40 17.89
N VAL A 167 -11.71 -3.43 18.01
CA VAL A 167 -10.95 -2.83 16.89
C VAL A 167 -9.75 -3.71 16.51
N SER A 168 -9.53 -4.84 17.19
CA SER A 168 -8.52 -5.85 16.84
C SER A 168 -8.98 -6.75 15.67
N VAL A 169 -9.29 -6.15 14.52
CA VAL A 169 -9.42 -6.86 13.25
C VAL A 169 -8.64 -6.06 12.20
N ALA A 170 -7.64 -6.74 11.64
CA ALA A 170 -6.61 -6.27 10.71
C ALA A 170 -6.95 -5.03 9.85
N THR A 171 -6.16 -3.97 10.00
CA THR A 171 -6.15 -2.80 9.11
C THR A 171 -4.72 -2.40 8.77
N ILE A 172 -4.19 -2.97 7.69
CA ILE A 172 -2.95 -2.50 7.08
C ILE A 172 -3.11 -1.02 6.70
N LEU A 173 -2.32 -0.16 7.35
CA LEU A 173 -2.26 1.29 7.15
C LEU A 173 -1.46 1.65 5.89
N PHE A 174 -2.13 2.24 4.90
CA PHE A 174 -1.67 3.48 4.26
C PHE A 174 -2.89 4.39 4.01
N GLY A 175 -2.96 5.50 4.75
CA GLY A 175 -3.61 6.73 4.28
C GLY A 175 -5.14 6.88 4.31
N THR A 176 -5.89 6.14 5.12
CA THR A 176 -7.35 6.38 5.30
C THR A 176 -7.79 6.15 6.73
N ILE A 177 -8.50 7.11 7.33
CA ILE A 177 -9.26 6.90 8.56
C ILE A 177 -10.51 6.10 8.15
N PHE A 178 -10.50 4.79 8.39
CA PHE A 178 -11.70 3.97 8.35
C PHE A 178 -12.36 4.00 9.73
N VAL A 179 -13.48 4.70 9.83
CA VAL A 179 -14.48 4.38 10.86
C VAL A 179 -15.27 3.21 10.27
N PRO A 180 -15.17 1.98 10.82
CA PRO A 180 -16.03 0.90 10.36
C PRO A 180 -17.48 1.31 10.64
N SER A 181 -18.21 1.61 9.56
CA SER A 181 -19.67 1.59 9.59
C SER A 181 -20.07 0.19 10.02
N ALA A 182 -20.76 0.05 11.16
CA ALA A 182 -21.24 -1.24 11.67
C ALA A 182 -22.37 -1.84 10.82
N ASN A 183 -22.51 -1.41 9.56
CA ASN A 183 -23.50 -1.91 8.64
C ASN A 183 -22.80 -2.59 7.45
N PRO A 184 -22.74 -3.94 7.40
CA PRO A 184 -22.14 -4.70 6.28
C PRO A 184 -22.88 -4.49 4.95
N ILE A 185 -23.91 -3.66 4.96
CA ILE A 185 -24.75 -3.29 3.84
C ILE A 185 -24.11 -2.15 3.03
N VAL A 186 -23.29 -1.28 3.62
CA VAL A 186 -22.76 -0.09 2.92
C VAL A 186 -21.25 -0.15 2.79
N ASP A 187 -20.76 -0.20 1.56
CA ASP A 187 -19.38 -0.02 1.18
C ASP A 187 -19.11 1.46 0.85
N GLU A 188 -18.15 2.09 1.53
CA GLU A 188 -17.77 3.48 1.32
C GLU A 188 -16.25 3.63 1.43
N GLY A 189 -15.64 4.28 0.45
CA GLY A 189 -14.18 4.37 0.40
C GLY A 189 -13.67 5.37 -0.64
N PRO A 190 -12.36 5.63 -0.67
CA PRO A 190 -11.75 6.31 -1.81
C PRO A 190 -11.88 5.48 -3.08
N VAL A 191 -12.02 6.13 -4.22
CA VAL A 191 -11.91 5.42 -5.51
C VAL A 191 -10.43 5.03 -5.70
N PRO A 192 -10.09 3.76 -6.01
CA PRO A 192 -8.70 3.35 -6.19
C PRO A 192 -7.94 4.23 -7.18
N GLY A 193 -6.78 4.74 -6.76
CA GLY A 193 -5.98 5.68 -7.55
C GLY A 193 -6.40 7.15 -7.47
N ARG A 194 -7.50 7.48 -6.78
CA ARG A 194 -8.11 8.81 -6.74
C ARG A 194 -8.48 9.24 -5.33
N LEU A 195 -7.53 9.87 -4.64
CA LEU A 195 -7.73 10.39 -3.28
C LEU A 195 -8.69 11.59 -3.22
N ASP A 196 -8.87 12.28 -4.34
CA ASP A 196 -9.84 13.34 -4.55
C ASP A 196 -11.25 12.81 -4.82
N MET A 197 -11.46 11.50 -4.88
CA MET A 197 -12.76 10.88 -5.13
C MET A 197 -13.13 9.86 -4.06
N ARG A 198 -14.42 9.74 -3.75
CA ARG A 198 -14.98 8.70 -2.88
C ARG A 198 -16.24 8.12 -3.48
N TYR A 199 -16.47 6.84 -3.23
CA TYR A 199 -17.71 6.17 -3.59
C TYR A 199 -18.47 5.76 -2.34
N ARG A 200 -19.78 5.59 -2.50
CA ARG A 200 -20.66 4.96 -1.52
C ARG A 200 -21.64 4.07 -2.27
N TRP A 201 -21.68 2.80 -1.91
CA TRP A 201 -22.59 1.81 -2.46
C TRP A 201 -23.21 1.02 -1.31
N ALA A 202 -24.54 1.06 -1.18
CA ALA A 202 -25.22 0.11 -0.33
C ALA A 202 -25.58 -1.14 -1.16
N HIS A 203 -25.14 -2.32 -0.73
CA HIS A 203 -25.32 -3.59 -1.44
C HIS A 203 -26.78 -3.99 -1.64
N ASP A 204 -27.71 -3.44 -0.83
CA ASP A 204 -29.15 -3.58 -1.01
C ASP A 204 -29.79 -2.47 -1.87
N GLU A 205 -29.04 -1.40 -2.15
CA GLU A 205 -29.45 -0.34 -3.05
C GLU A 205 -29.03 -0.66 -4.48
N SER A 206 -29.93 -0.37 -5.43
CA SER A 206 -29.64 -0.40 -6.85
C SER A 206 -28.86 0.85 -7.30
N SER A 207 -28.06 1.46 -6.43
CA SER A 207 -27.34 2.69 -6.76
C SER A 207 -25.97 2.82 -6.10
N VAL A 208 -25.05 3.43 -6.83
CA VAL A 208 -23.72 3.85 -6.34
C VAL A 208 -23.60 5.36 -6.49
N THR A 209 -23.07 6.04 -5.47
CA THR A 209 -22.82 7.48 -5.52
C THR A 209 -21.33 7.76 -5.51
N PHE A 210 -20.88 8.61 -6.43
CA PHE A 210 -19.52 9.11 -6.48
C PHE A 210 -19.48 10.58 -6.04
N LYS A 211 -18.49 10.93 -5.23
CA LYS A 211 -18.21 12.29 -4.80
C LYS A 211 -16.77 12.67 -5.14
N VAL A 212 -16.55 13.92 -5.47
CA VAL A 212 -15.23 14.50 -5.74
C VAL A 212 -14.97 15.67 -4.80
N LEU A 213 -13.72 15.86 -4.39
CA LEU A 213 -13.26 16.98 -3.59
C LEU A 213 -12.87 18.14 -4.51
N ILE A 214 -13.67 19.21 -4.52
CA ILE A 214 -13.41 20.44 -5.27
C ILE A 214 -13.34 21.59 -4.27
N GLU A 215 -12.23 22.33 -4.28
CA GLU A 215 -11.99 23.47 -3.36
C GLU A 215 -12.18 23.11 -1.87
N GLY A 216 -11.78 21.89 -1.49
CA GLY A 216 -11.90 21.41 -0.11
C GLY A 216 -13.32 20.97 0.30
N GLN A 217 -14.29 20.98 -0.62
CA GLN A 217 -15.65 20.50 -0.37
C GLN A 217 -15.98 19.25 -1.19
N TRP A 218 -16.58 18.25 -0.54
CA TRP A 218 -17.08 17.06 -1.22
C TRP A 218 -18.37 17.37 -1.94
N ARG A 219 -18.37 17.25 -3.26
CA ARG A 219 -19.53 17.44 -4.12
C ARG A 219 -19.93 16.11 -4.75
N THR A 220 -21.23 15.87 -4.88
CA THR A 220 -21.73 14.71 -5.64
C THR A 220 -21.37 14.90 -7.10
N LEU A 221 -20.60 13.95 -7.61
CA LEU A 221 -20.19 13.91 -9.01
C LEU A 221 -21.30 13.29 -9.85
N THR A 222 -21.74 12.09 -9.47
CA THR A 222 -22.82 11.36 -10.13
C THR A 222 -23.40 10.28 -9.23
N THR A 223 -24.59 9.80 -9.58
CA THR A 223 -25.23 8.62 -8.98
C THR A 223 -25.57 7.66 -10.10
N GLY A 224 -24.95 6.47 -10.08
CA GLY A 224 -25.24 5.39 -11.01
C GLY A 224 -26.37 4.51 -10.50
N SER A 225 -27.29 4.12 -11.37
CA SER A 225 -28.37 3.16 -11.10
C SER A 225 -28.06 1.81 -11.75
N LEU A 226 -28.24 0.72 -11.01
CA LEU A 226 -27.95 -0.63 -11.47
C LEU A 226 -28.89 -1.04 -12.61
N GLY A 227 -28.31 -1.28 -13.78
CA GLY A 227 -28.99 -1.77 -14.98
C GLY A 227 -28.67 -3.23 -15.28
N ALA A 228 -28.94 -3.64 -16.53
CA ALA A 228 -28.67 -5.00 -16.98
C ALA A 228 -27.17 -5.33 -16.93
N GLY A 229 -26.84 -6.60 -16.68
CA GLY A 229 -25.46 -7.07 -16.67
C GLY A 229 -24.61 -6.58 -15.49
N GLY A 230 -25.23 -6.05 -14.43
CA GLY A 230 -24.50 -5.57 -13.25
C GLY A 230 -23.78 -4.23 -13.46
N ILE A 231 -24.21 -3.43 -14.44
CA ILE A 231 -23.59 -2.14 -14.77
C ILE A 231 -24.41 -1.01 -14.14
N PHE A 232 -23.76 -0.05 -13.49
CA PHE A 232 -24.40 1.16 -13.00
C PHE A 232 -24.32 2.26 -14.04
N TYR A 233 -25.47 2.83 -14.40
CA TYR A 233 -25.60 3.90 -15.38
C TYR A 233 -26.00 5.21 -14.70
N ASP A 234 -25.36 6.32 -15.05
CA ASP A 234 -25.80 7.63 -14.60
C ASP A 234 -27.10 8.10 -15.27
N ARG A 235 -27.49 9.34 -15.00
CA ARG A 235 -28.70 9.96 -15.55
C ARG A 235 -28.67 10.08 -17.08
N ASP A 236 -27.49 10.19 -17.66
CA ASP A 236 -27.30 10.35 -19.11
C ASP A 236 -27.09 9.01 -19.82
N GLY A 237 -27.16 7.90 -19.07
CA GLY A 237 -26.99 6.54 -19.59
C GLY A 237 -25.53 6.14 -19.77
N GLN A 238 -24.57 6.89 -19.23
CA GLN A 238 -23.17 6.50 -19.23
C GLN A 238 -22.91 5.52 -18.10
N ALA A 239 -22.16 4.46 -18.39
CA ALA A 239 -21.77 3.49 -17.38
C ALA A 239 -20.68 4.09 -16.47
N VAL A 240 -20.97 4.20 -15.18
CA VAL A 240 -20.07 4.81 -14.18
C VAL A 240 -19.40 3.78 -13.27
N ALA A 241 -19.96 2.57 -13.19
CA ALA A 241 -19.39 1.44 -12.48
C ALA A 241 -19.95 0.10 -12.96
N ARG A 242 -19.31 -1.01 -12.57
CA ARG A 242 -19.78 -2.38 -12.81
C ARG A 242 -19.54 -3.26 -11.59
N LEU A 243 -20.47 -4.18 -11.34
CA LEU A 243 -20.29 -5.29 -10.40
C LEU A 243 -19.45 -6.40 -11.02
N VAL A 244 -18.36 -6.76 -10.35
CA VAL A 244 -17.53 -7.92 -10.68
C VAL A 244 -17.57 -8.91 -9.52
N ASN A 245 -17.55 -10.20 -9.84
CA ASN A 245 -17.45 -11.24 -8.82
C ASN A 245 -15.99 -11.44 -8.44
N GLY A 246 -15.66 -11.22 -7.18
CA GLY A 246 -14.37 -11.58 -6.61
C GLY A 246 -14.18 -13.10 -6.53
N PRO A 247 -12.96 -13.56 -6.21
CA PRO A 247 -12.64 -14.99 -6.08
C PRO A 247 -13.45 -15.72 -5.00
N ASP A 248 -13.99 -14.99 -4.03
CA ASP A 248 -14.89 -15.51 -2.99
C ASP A 248 -16.38 -15.39 -3.36
N GLN A 249 -16.69 -15.12 -4.63
CA GLN A 249 -18.04 -14.85 -5.16
C GLN A 249 -18.72 -13.61 -4.56
N ARG A 250 -18.00 -12.75 -3.83
CA ARG A 250 -18.54 -11.46 -3.40
C ARG A 250 -18.53 -10.48 -4.54
N GLN A 251 -19.61 -9.73 -4.68
CA GLN A 251 -19.70 -8.66 -5.67
C GLN A 251 -18.95 -7.42 -5.18
N THR A 252 -18.05 -6.92 -6.02
CA THR A 252 -17.33 -5.67 -5.81
C THR A 252 -17.70 -4.70 -6.93
N SER A 253 -17.85 -3.42 -6.61
CA SER A 253 -18.05 -2.37 -7.63
C SER A 253 -16.71 -1.87 -8.15
N VAL A 254 -16.52 -1.87 -9.46
CA VAL A 254 -15.37 -1.28 -10.18
C VAL A 254 -15.84 -0.01 -10.87
N ALA A 255 -15.21 1.11 -10.56
CA ALA A 255 -15.55 2.42 -11.12
C ALA A 255 -14.93 2.65 -12.51
N GLU A 256 -15.64 3.33 -13.40
CA GLU A 256 -15.17 3.75 -14.73
C GLU A 256 -14.45 5.10 -14.64
N LEU A 257 -13.13 5.08 -14.43
CA LEU A 257 -12.36 6.29 -14.14
C LEU A 257 -12.44 7.35 -15.24
N ASP A 258 -12.40 6.96 -16.52
CA ASP A 258 -12.48 7.89 -17.66
C ASP A 258 -13.81 8.67 -17.68
N VAL A 259 -14.91 8.01 -17.30
CA VAL A 259 -16.23 8.64 -17.22
C VAL A 259 -16.26 9.60 -16.03
N LEU A 260 -15.76 9.17 -14.87
CA LEU A 260 -15.68 10.04 -13.69
C LEU A 260 -14.78 11.25 -13.94
N ASP A 261 -13.67 11.11 -14.66
CA ASP A 261 -12.79 12.22 -15.01
C ASP A 261 -13.42 13.24 -15.93
N ARG A 262 -14.16 12.78 -16.96
CA ARG A 262 -14.96 13.67 -17.80
C ARG A 262 -15.99 14.44 -16.97
N LEU A 263 -16.72 13.76 -16.10
CA LEU A 263 -17.70 14.40 -15.22
C LEU A 263 -17.05 15.43 -14.27
N VAL A 264 -15.82 15.18 -13.80
CA VAL A 264 -15.09 16.17 -12.98
C VAL A 264 -14.69 17.38 -13.81
N ALA A 265 -14.21 17.16 -15.04
CA ALA A 265 -13.88 18.25 -15.95
C ALA A 265 -15.13 19.09 -16.25
N ASP A 266 -16.27 18.47 -16.54
CA ASP A 266 -17.54 19.14 -16.81
C ASP A 266 -18.04 19.92 -15.57
N LEU A 267 -17.94 19.32 -14.38
CA LEU A 267 -18.31 19.97 -13.12
C LEU A 267 -17.44 21.21 -12.84
N ARG A 268 -16.16 21.20 -13.22
CA ARG A 268 -15.26 22.37 -13.14
C ARG A 268 -15.53 23.40 -14.24
N GLN A 269 -15.86 22.96 -15.46
CA GLN A 269 -16.22 23.85 -16.57
C GLN A 269 -17.50 24.62 -16.31
N GLY A 270 -18.48 24.02 -15.62
CA GLY A 270 -19.67 24.72 -15.14
C GLY A 270 -19.37 25.90 -14.21
N GLU A 271 -18.16 25.97 -13.64
CA GLU A 271 -17.66 27.07 -12.80
C GLU A 271 -16.78 28.08 -13.56
N GLY A 272 -16.66 27.97 -14.90
CA GLY A 272 -16.03 28.99 -15.75
C GLY A 272 -14.65 28.65 -16.32
N GLU A 273 -14.22 27.39 -16.26
CA GLU A 273 -12.95 26.95 -16.86
C GLU A 273 -13.15 26.58 -18.36
N PRO A 274 -12.25 26.99 -19.28
CA PRO A 274 -12.42 26.76 -20.71
C PRO A 274 -12.37 25.28 -21.09
N ALA A 275 -13.27 24.86 -21.99
CA ALA A 275 -13.50 23.47 -22.37
C ALA A 275 -12.25 22.80 -22.98
N ALA A 276 -11.87 21.65 -22.42
CA ALA A 276 -10.97 20.72 -23.08
C ALA A 276 -11.67 20.09 -24.28
N ALA A 277 -10.93 19.86 -25.36
CA ALA A 277 -11.49 19.32 -26.60
C ALA A 277 -12.19 17.96 -26.37
N PRO A 278 -13.32 17.71 -27.03
CA PRO A 278 -14.06 16.46 -26.86
C PRO A 278 -13.22 15.27 -27.31
N VAL A 279 -12.93 14.37 -26.37
CA VAL A 279 -12.32 13.06 -26.65
C VAL A 279 -13.38 12.20 -27.35
N ALA A 280 -12.99 11.57 -28.47
CA ALA A 280 -13.90 10.86 -29.36
C ALA A 280 -14.76 9.81 -28.63
N ASP A 281 -16.03 9.79 -29.03
CA ASP A 281 -17.16 9.06 -28.48
C ASP A 281 -17.05 7.54 -28.77
N ASP A 282 -16.38 6.82 -27.87
CA ASP A 282 -16.56 5.37 -27.72
C ASP A 282 -17.03 5.09 -26.29
N ASN A 283 -18.29 5.46 -26.01
CA ASN A 283 -18.95 5.45 -24.70
C ASN A 283 -19.16 4.04 -24.08
N LYS A 284 -18.37 3.04 -24.47
CA LYS A 284 -18.37 1.72 -23.83
C LYS A 284 -17.32 1.67 -22.71
N PRO A 285 -17.68 1.18 -21.52
CA PRO A 285 -16.75 0.84 -20.45
C PRO A 285 -15.51 0.11 -20.95
N LYS A 286 -14.34 0.76 -20.83
CA LYS A 286 -13.08 0.11 -21.13
C LYS A 286 -12.68 -0.70 -19.90
N LEU A 287 -12.74 -2.02 -20.02
CA LEU A 287 -12.29 -2.88 -18.95
C LEU A 287 -10.80 -2.77 -18.71
N CYS A 288 -10.01 -2.40 -19.72
CA CYS A 288 -8.56 -2.26 -19.60
C CYS A 288 -8.16 -0.80 -19.35
N PRO A 289 -7.24 -0.57 -18.40
CA PRO A 289 -6.56 0.72 -18.30
C PRO A 289 -5.86 1.07 -19.62
N ASP A 290 -5.65 2.37 -19.86
CA ASP A 290 -4.86 2.79 -21.00
C ASP A 290 -3.40 2.29 -20.89
N PRO A 291 -2.80 1.81 -21.99
CA PRO A 291 -1.40 1.40 -22.00
C PRO A 291 -0.45 2.54 -21.65
N THR A 292 0.56 2.21 -20.86
CA THR A 292 1.63 3.12 -20.47
C THR A 292 2.96 2.69 -21.11
N PRO A 293 3.85 3.63 -21.46
CA PRO A 293 5.18 3.29 -21.92
C PRO A 293 5.97 2.46 -20.89
N GLU A 294 6.62 1.40 -21.34
CA GLU A 294 7.60 0.63 -20.57
C GLU A 294 9.01 0.82 -21.13
N ALA A 295 10.00 0.67 -20.26
CA ALA A 295 11.40 0.72 -20.67
C ALA A 295 11.69 -0.48 -21.57
N LYS A 296 12.08 -0.22 -22.81
CA LYS A 296 12.53 -1.27 -23.74
C LYS A 296 13.78 -1.92 -23.19
N THR A 297 13.67 -3.19 -22.81
CA THR A 297 14.79 -4.02 -22.37
C THR A 297 15.37 -4.78 -23.56
N THR A 298 16.56 -5.35 -23.41
CA THR A 298 17.12 -6.26 -24.42
C THR A 298 16.35 -7.57 -24.38
N GLN A 299 15.31 -7.69 -25.19
CA GLN A 299 14.52 -8.91 -25.37
C GLN A 299 14.82 -9.58 -26.72
N SER A 300 14.60 -10.90 -26.80
CA SER A 300 14.72 -11.64 -28.05
C SER A 300 13.58 -11.24 -29.01
N GLN A 301 13.79 -11.41 -30.32
CA GLN A 301 12.73 -11.17 -31.30
C GLN A 301 11.50 -12.06 -31.06
N ASN A 302 11.71 -13.29 -30.56
CA ASN A 302 10.61 -14.19 -30.21
C ASN A 302 9.82 -13.67 -29.01
N SER A 303 10.50 -13.19 -27.94
CA SER A 303 9.81 -12.61 -26.79
C SER A 303 9.01 -11.37 -27.15
N ILE A 304 9.56 -10.50 -27.99
CA ILE A 304 8.86 -9.31 -28.50
C ILE A 304 7.61 -9.73 -29.28
N ALA A 305 7.76 -10.61 -30.27
CA ALA A 305 6.63 -11.05 -31.11
C ALA A 305 5.54 -11.75 -30.31
N TYR A 306 5.93 -12.57 -29.33
CA TYR A 306 4.99 -13.28 -28.47
C TYR A 306 4.29 -12.34 -27.49
N GLN A 307 4.99 -11.34 -26.94
CA GLN A 307 4.37 -10.29 -26.12
C GLN A 307 3.29 -9.56 -26.90
N GLU A 308 3.61 -9.08 -28.11
CA GLU A 308 2.63 -8.38 -28.97
C GLU A 308 1.45 -9.28 -29.37
N TYR A 309 1.70 -10.58 -29.61
CA TYR A 309 0.65 -11.56 -29.89
C TYR A 309 -0.31 -11.74 -28.70
N VAL A 310 0.18 -11.89 -27.47
CA VAL A 310 -0.65 -12.09 -26.28
C VAL A 310 -1.35 -10.79 -25.88
N SER A 311 -0.61 -9.69 -25.77
CA SER A 311 -1.12 -8.43 -25.22
C SER A 311 -1.99 -7.64 -26.21
N LYS A 312 -1.82 -7.88 -27.52
CA LYS A 312 -2.34 -7.03 -28.60
C LYS A 312 -1.83 -5.58 -28.53
N LEU A 313 -0.75 -5.33 -27.77
CA LEU A 313 -0.09 -4.04 -27.65
C LEU A 313 1.26 -4.08 -28.37
N PRO A 314 1.66 -3.00 -29.06
CA PRO A 314 3.02 -2.83 -29.57
C PRO A 314 4.07 -2.93 -28.45
N TYR A 315 5.23 -3.49 -28.77
CA TYR A 315 6.34 -3.59 -27.83
C TYR A 315 6.82 -2.22 -27.31
N GLY A 316 7.01 -2.13 -25.99
CA GLY A 316 7.28 -0.87 -25.30
C GLY A 316 6.03 -0.21 -24.70
N LEU A 317 4.86 -0.87 -24.77
CA LEU A 317 3.66 -0.52 -24.02
C LEU A 317 3.26 -1.66 -23.08
N ALA A 318 2.70 -1.29 -21.93
CA ALA A 318 2.23 -2.23 -20.92
C ALA A 318 1.09 -1.62 -20.08
N ILE A 319 0.31 -2.47 -19.43
CA ILE A 319 -0.79 -2.07 -18.55
C ILE A 319 -0.25 -1.90 -17.13
N ARG A 320 -0.49 -0.73 -16.54
CA ARG A 320 -0.08 -0.43 -15.16
C ARG A 320 -1.26 -0.57 -14.22
N VAL A 321 -1.12 -1.44 -13.21
CA VAL A 321 -2.07 -1.55 -12.10
C VAL A 321 -1.31 -1.37 -10.79
N GLY A 322 -1.56 -0.23 -10.13
CA GLY A 322 -0.76 0.21 -9.00
C GLY A 322 0.70 0.44 -9.40
N LEU A 323 1.63 -0.27 -8.74
CA LEU A 323 3.07 -0.20 -9.02
C LEU A 323 3.56 -1.37 -9.89
N VAL A 324 2.65 -2.20 -10.38
CA VAL A 324 3.00 -3.41 -11.13
C VAL A 324 2.61 -3.24 -12.59
N MET A 325 3.50 -3.71 -13.47
CA MET A 325 3.32 -3.73 -14.91
C MET A 325 2.88 -5.12 -15.35
N PHE A 326 2.04 -5.14 -16.38
CA PHE A 326 1.53 -6.33 -17.06
C PHE A 326 1.69 -6.09 -18.56
N ASP A 327 1.99 -7.14 -19.31
CA ASP A 327 2.25 -7.02 -20.74
C ASP A 327 1.00 -6.56 -21.51
N GLY A 328 -0.19 -6.92 -21.04
CA GLY A 328 -1.46 -6.56 -21.68
C GLY A 328 -2.68 -6.64 -20.76
N CYS A 329 -3.85 -6.43 -21.35
CA CYS A 329 -5.14 -6.64 -20.72
C CYS A 329 -6.17 -7.07 -21.77
N ASP A 330 -6.99 -8.07 -21.46
CA ASP A 330 -8.07 -8.52 -22.34
C ASP A 330 -9.23 -7.50 -22.31
N PRO A 331 -9.59 -6.86 -23.43
CA PRO A 331 -10.61 -5.81 -23.45
C PRO A 331 -12.03 -6.32 -23.17
N GLY A 332 -12.28 -7.61 -23.32
CA GLY A 332 -13.58 -8.24 -23.08
C GLY A 332 -13.80 -8.66 -21.63
N THR A 333 -12.74 -9.07 -20.92
CA THR A 333 -12.83 -9.55 -19.53
C THR A 333 -12.22 -8.59 -18.51
N GLY A 334 -11.26 -7.76 -18.91
CA GLY A 334 -10.44 -6.95 -18.01
C GLY A 334 -9.32 -7.74 -17.31
N ASP A 335 -9.08 -8.98 -17.73
CA ASP A 335 -8.02 -9.82 -17.18
C ASP A 335 -6.65 -9.27 -17.59
N LEU A 336 -5.71 -9.26 -16.65
CA LEU A 336 -4.36 -8.77 -16.88
C LEU A 336 -3.52 -9.89 -17.48
N LEU A 337 -2.77 -9.59 -18.54
CA LEU A 337 -2.05 -10.56 -19.34
C LEU A 337 -0.54 -10.44 -19.11
N GLU A 338 0.12 -11.58 -18.99
CA GLU A 338 1.59 -11.70 -18.98
C GLU A 338 2.00 -12.72 -20.05
N ALA A 339 2.98 -12.37 -20.88
CA ALA A 339 3.51 -13.17 -21.97
C ALA A 339 4.91 -13.71 -21.63
N LYS A 340 5.05 -15.03 -21.57
CA LYS A 340 6.33 -15.71 -21.32
C LYS A 340 6.76 -16.57 -22.50
N ALA A 341 7.52 -15.96 -23.41
CA ALA A 341 8.28 -16.68 -24.43
C ALA A 341 9.55 -17.31 -23.84
N ASP A 342 9.96 -18.44 -24.40
CA ASP A 342 11.26 -19.09 -24.11
C ASP A 342 11.58 -19.26 -22.62
N ILE A 343 10.59 -19.40 -21.74
CA ILE A 343 10.83 -19.47 -20.28
C ILE A 343 11.24 -20.87 -19.81
N ASP A 344 11.27 -21.85 -20.72
CA ASP A 344 11.56 -23.25 -20.44
C ASP A 344 12.97 -23.48 -19.89
N PHE A 345 13.95 -22.65 -20.26
CA PHE A 345 15.33 -22.73 -19.74
C PHE A 345 15.40 -22.47 -18.22
N MET A 346 14.39 -21.86 -17.62
CA MET A 346 14.34 -21.59 -16.18
C MET A 346 13.98 -22.82 -15.35
N PHE A 347 13.53 -23.90 -16.00
CA PHE A 347 13.01 -25.08 -15.33
C PHE A 347 13.87 -26.32 -15.59
N ASP A 348 14.01 -27.18 -14.57
CA ASP A 348 14.60 -28.49 -14.70
C ASP A 348 13.64 -29.51 -15.35
N ASP A 349 14.07 -30.77 -15.50
CA ASP A 349 13.27 -31.84 -16.10
C ASP A 349 12.07 -32.26 -15.23
N ASN A 350 12.05 -31.88 -13.95
CA ASN A 350 10.94 -32.05 -13.03
C ASN A 350 10.00 -30.85 -13.00
N ASN A 351 10.20 -29.88 -13.91
CA ASN A 351 9.50 -28.61 -13.97
C ASN A 351 9.68 -27.78 -12.67
N GLU A 352 10.81 -27.94 -11.97
CA GLU A 352 11.23 -27.12 -10.85
C GLU A 352 12.02 -25.91 -11.35
N LEU A 353 11.78 -24.75 -10.74
CA LEU A 353 12.58 -23.57 -11.04
C LEU A 353 14.02 -23.81 -10.57
N TYR A 354 15.01 -23.55 -11.42
CA TYR A 354 16.42 -23.66 -11.00
C TYR A 354 16.78 -22.67 -9.89
N ASP A 355 17.63 -23.12 -8.95
CA ASP A 355 18.06 -22.31 -7.79
C ASP A 355 18.94 -21.10 -8.15
N TRP A 356 19.58 -21.12 -9.33
CA TRP A 356 20.44 -20.02 -9.80
C TRP A 356 19.66 -18.82 -10.35
N ILE A 357 18.33 -18.94 -10.50
CA ILE A 357 17.48 -17.84 -10.99
C ILE A 357 17.47 -16.71 -9.95
N SER A 358 17.98 -15.54 -10.34
CA SER A 358 18.04 -14.35 -9.49
C SER A 358 16.64 -13.88 -9.08
N ALA A 359 16.56 -13.11 -7.99
CA ALA A 359 15.29 -12.60 -7.47
C ALA A 359 14.54 -11.74 -8.51
N ASP A 360 15.25 -10.97 -9.32
CA ASP A 360 14.64 -10.06 -10.32
C ASP A 360 14.03 -10.80 -11.51
N SER A 361 14.60 -11.96 -11.87
CA SER A 361 14.10 -12.83 -12.93
C SER A 361 13.24 -13.99 -12.40
N ASN A 362 12.92 -14.01 -11.10
CA ASN A 362 12.23 -15.14 -10.50
C ASN A 362 10.71 -15.08 -10.77
N PRO A 363 10.15 -15.98 -11.60
CA PRO A 363 8.74 -15.95 -11.95
C PRO A 363 7.83 -16.14 -10.72
N ARG A 364 8.28 -16.83 -9.67
CA ARG A 364 7.53 -16.97 -8.42
C ARG A 364 7.30 -15.62 -7.73
N LEU A 365 8.33 -14.76 -7.69
CA LEU A 365 8.23 -13.44 -7.07
C LEU A 365 7.41 -12.49 -7.94
N GLN A 366 7.58 -12.55 -9.27
CA GLN A 366 6.77 -11.75 -10.19
C GLN A 366 5.28 -12.12 -10.12
N MET A 367 4.93 -13.41 -10.22
CA MET A 367 3.55 -13.90 -10.11
C MET A 367 2.88 -13.43 -8.83
N LYS A 368 3.61 -13.52 -7.69
CA LYS A 368 3.06 -13.08 -6.41
C LYS A 368 2.77 -11.57 -6.42
N ARG A 369 3.71 -10.74 -6.87
CA ARG A 369 3.52 -9.28 -6.93
C ARG A 369 2.34 -8.90 -7.84
N GLN A 370 2.23 -9.56 -8.99
CA GLN A 370 1.14 -9.34 -9.94
C GLN A 370 -0.21 -9.80 -9.39
N SER A 371 -0.27 -10.99 -8.79
CA SER A 371 -1.49 -11.50 -8.14
C SER A 371 -1.95 -10.60 -6.98
N ASP A 372 -1.03 -10.11 -6.14
CA ASP A 372 -1.34 -9.18 -5.06
C ASP A 372 -1.94 -7.86 -5.63
N ALA A 373 -1.31 -7.28 -6.65
CA ALA A 373 -1.78 -6.04 -7.29
C ALA A 373 -3.13 -6.21 -8.00
N ALA A 374 -3.31 -7.33 -8.72
CA ALA A 374 -4.55 -7.64 -9.40
C ALA A 374 -5.70 -7.91 -8.43
N THR A 375 -5.43 -8.56 -7.29
CA THR A 375 -6.43 -8.79 -6.22
C THR A 375 -6.97 -7.46 -5.70
N VAL A 376 -6.09 -6.48 -5.44
CA VAL A 376 -6.51 -5.13 -5.01
C VAL A 376 -7.37 -4.44 -6.06
N ALA A 377 -7.12 -4.71 -7.34
CA ALA A 377 -7.89 -4.17 -8.45
C ALA A 377 -9.15 -4.99 -8.82
N GLY A 378 -9.43 -6.09 -8.11
CA GLY A 378 -10.55 -6.98 -8.42
C GLY A 378 -10.42 -7.70 -9.77
N ARG A 379 -9.18 -8.03 -10.19
CA ARG A 379 -8.87 -8.61 -11.51
C ARG A 379 -8.19 -9.97 -11.41
N LEU A 380 -8.33 -10.76 -12.48
CA LEU A 380 -7.55 -11.97 -12.67
C LEU A 380 -6.25 -11.66 -13.43
N VAL A 381 -5.28 -12.56 -13.29
CA VAL A 381 -4.03 -12.53 -14.06
C VAL A 381 -3.91 -13.83 -14.85
N VAL A 382 -3.61 -13.73 -16.14
CA VAL A 382 -3.40 -14.86 -17.03
C VAL A 382 -1.97 -14.81 -17.57
N TRP A 383 -1.16 -15.80 -17.19
CA TRP A 383 0.19 -15.98 -17.72
C TRP A 383 0.14 -16.91 -18.94
N HIS A 384 0.41 -16.38 -20.12
CA HIS A 384 0.53 -17.13 -21.36
C HIS A 384 1.95 -17.63 -21.53
N ALA A 385 2.12 -18.95 -21.59
CA ALA A 385 3.42 -19.59 -21.77
C ALA A 385 3.51 -20.22 -23.16
N GLN A 386 4.53 -19.81 -23.92
CA GLN A 386 4.73 -20.29 -25.30
C GLN A 386 5.26 -21.72 -25.34
N ALA A 387 6.16 -22.07 -24.41
CA ALA A 387 6.79 -23.38 -24.35
C ALA A 387 6.09 -24.29 -23.33
N GLU A 388 5.87 -25.55 -23.69
CA GLU A 388 5.13 -26.51 -22.86
C GLU A 388 5.83 -26.78 -21.52
N LYS A 389 7.17 -26.88 -21.52
CA LYS A 389 7.98 -27.01 -20.30
C LYS A 389 7.82 -25.78 -19.40
N GLY A 390 7.83 -24.58 -19.99
CA GLY A 390 7.55 -23.32 -19.30
C GLY A 390 6.16 -23.32 -18.66
N TYR A 391 5.12 -23.70 -19.41
CA TYR A 391 3.75 -23.85 -18.90
C TYR A 391 3.68 -24.77 -17.68
N ARG A 392 4.28 -25.96 -17.75
CA ARG A 392 4.28 -26.93 -16.64
C ARG A 392 4.97 -26.38 -15.40
N GLY A 393 6.14 -25.74 -15.58
CA GLY A 393 6.90 -25.14 -14.49
C GLY A 393 6.15 -23.99 -13.80
N LEU A 394 5.61 -23.07 -14.60
CA LEU A 394 4.79 -21.96 -14.12
C LEU A 394 3.54 -22.45 -13.40
N SER A 395 2.81 -23.42 -13.97
CA SER A 395 1.62 -24.02 -13.34
C SER A 395 1.93 -24.63 -11.97
N LYS A 396 3.09 -25.27 -11.83
CA LYS A 396 3.56 -25.82 -10.55
C LYS A 396 3.84 -24.73 -9.52
N ILE A 397 4.39 -23.60 -9.93
CA ILE A 397 4.57 -22.41 -9.08
C ILE A 397 3.22 -21.89 -8.60
N VAL A 398 2.26 -21.67 -9.50
CA VAL A 398 0.91 -21.16 -9.15
C VAL A 398 0.23 -22.07 -8.14
N LYS A 399 0.26 -23.39 -8.37
CA LYS A 399 -0.29 -24.39 -7.45
C LYS A 399 0.34 -24.31 -6.05
N ARG A 400 1.66 -24.11 -5.97
CA ARG A 400 2.36 -23.98 -4.67
C ARG A 400 2.05 -22.66 -3.96
N LEU A 401 1.90 -21.58 -4.72
CA LEU A 401 1.56 -20.27 -4.17
C LEU A 401 0.09 -20.18 -3.76
N SER A 402 -0.78 -21.07 -4.24
CA SER A 402 -2.23 -21.08 -3.97
C SER A 402 -2.90 -19.74 -4.32
N LEU A 403 -2.52 -19.17 -5.47
CA LEU A 403 -3.06 -17.89 -5.94
C LEU A 403 -4.39 -18.14 -6.66
N GLY A 404 -5.51 -17.77 -6.03
CA GLY A 404 -6.85 -18.01 -6.58
C GLY A 404 -7.23 -17.12 -7.77
N ASN A 405 -6.53 -16.01 -7.98
CA ASN A 405 -6.79 -15.04 -9.05
C ASN A 405 -5.75 -15.09 -10.19
N LEU A 406 -4.89 -16.11 -10.23
CA LEU A 406 -3.84 -16.23 -11.24
C LEU A 406 -3.91 -17.60 -11.90
N SER A 407 -3.89 -17.62 -13.23
CA SER A 407 -3.85 -18.85 -14.03
C SER A 407 -2.70 -18.82 -15.03
N VAL A 408 -2.30 -19.99 -15.50
CA VAL A 408 -1.31 -20.14 -16.58
C VAL A 408 -1.99 -20.88 -17.71
N VAL A 409 -1.79 -20.42 -18.94
CA VAL A 409 -2.31 -21.03 -20.16
C VAL A 409 -1.15 -21.40 -21.06
N PHE A 410 -1.21 -22.58 -21.67
CA PHE A 410 -0.28 -22.97 -22.72
C PHE A 410 -0.81 -22.45 -24.05
N ASP A 411 -0.02 -21.60 -24.70
CA ASP A 411 -0.40 -20.88 -25.91
C ASP A 411 0.81 -20.82 -26.84
N PRO A 412 1.04 -21.83 -27.70
CA PRO A 412 2.26 -21.94 -28.48
C PRO A 412 2.42 -20.90 -29.60
N ASN A 413 1.40 -20.06 -29.84
CA ASN A 413 1.21 -19.17 -31.01
C ASN A 413 0.83 -19.93 -32.29
#